data_AF-A0AAD7IBW9-F1
#
_entry.id   AF-A0AAD7IBW9-F1
#
_cell.length_a   1.000
_cell.length_b   1.000
_cell.length_c   1.000
_cell.angle_alpha   90.00
_cell.angle_beta   90.00
_cell.angle_gamma   90.00
#
_symmetry.space_group_name_H-M   'P 1'
#
loop_
_entity.id
_entity.type
_entity.pdbx_description
1 polymer ?
#
loop_
_entity_poly.entity_id
_entity_poly.type
_entity_poly.pdbx_seq_one_letter_code
_entity_poly.pdbx_strand_id
1 'polypeptide(L)'
;APLVFGEICRHWRAIALSLPCLWNSISLDCTRLSKIQRNIVLCGMWFKRSGSLPLSIRLHRQPQNYVLESIEWCCSSLIRSILPYANRWRFVDL
;
A
#
# COMPACT_ATOMS: atom_id res chain seq x y z
N ALA A 1 -11.58 -0.53 -1.07
CA ALA A 1 -10.47 -0.02 -1.91
C ALA A 1 -11.05 0.68 -3.13
N PRO A 2 -10.47 1.81 -3.60
CA PRO A 2 -10.96 2.59 -4.74
C PRO A 2 -11.08 1.83 -6.06
N LEU A 3 -10.34 0.73 -6.20
CA LEU A 3 -10.34 -0.11 -7.40
C LEU A 3 -11.73 -0.65 -7.75
N VAL A 4 -12.60 -0.90 -6.76
CA VAL A 4 -13.96 -1.41 -6.98
C VAL A 4 -14.78 -0.44 -7.84
N PHE A 5 -14.64 0.86 -7.65
CA PHE A 5 -15.30 1.87 -8.49
C PHE A 5 -14.79 1.83 -9.94
N GLY A 6 -13.53 1.44 -10.14
CA GLY A 6 -12.93 1.32 -11.46
C GLY A 6 -13.51 0.19 -12.31
N GLU A 7 -14.11 -0.82 -11.67
CA GLU A 7 -14.68 -2.00 -12.32
C GLU A 7 -16.17 -1.84 -12.68
N ILE A 8 -16.87 -0.83 -12.14
CA ILE A 8 -18.30 -0.61 -12.40
C ILE A 8 -18.53 -0.07 -13.81
N CYS A 9 -17.97 1.11 -14.11
CA CYS A 9 -18.05 1.73 -15.43
C CYS A 9 -16.95 2.78 -15.63
N ARG A 10 -16.77 3.26 -16.86
CA ARG A 10 -15.77 4.30 -17.20
C ARG A 10 -15.92 5.58 -16.39
N HIS A 11 -17.15 5.97 -16.07
CA HIS A 11 -17.43 7.19 -15.30
C HIS A 11 -16.96 7.05 -13.85
N TRP A 12 -17.30 5.95 -13.17
CA TRP A 12 -16.83 5.68 -11.81
C TRP A 12 -15.32 5.51 -11.73
N ARG A 13 -14.70 4.92 -12.76
CA ARG A 13 -13.24 4.87 -12.89
C ARG A 13 -12.62 6.27 -12.95
N ALA A 14 -13.20 7.18 -13.74
CA ALA A 14 -12.71 8.55 -13.84
C ALA A 14 -12.81 9.29 -12.50
N ILE A 15 -13.94 9.16 -11.80
CA ILE A 15 -14.13 9.72 -10.45
C ILE A 15 -13.12 9.13 -9.46
N ALA A 16 -12.93 7.81 -9.46
CA ALA A 16 -12.00 7.15 -8.55
C ALA A 16 -10.56 7.65 -8.78
N LEU A 17 -10.18 7.91 -10.04
CA LEU A 17 -8.85 8.43 -10.39
C LEU A 17 -8.67 9.91 -10.04
N SER A 18 -9.74 10.72 -10.05
CA SER A 18 -9.66 12.17 -9.79
C SER A 18 -9.74 12.55 -8.32
N LEU A 19 -10.04 11.60 -7.43
CA LEU A 19 -10.23 11.85 -5.99
C LEU A 19 -9.06 11.31 -5.15
N PRO A 20 -8.07 12.14 -4.76
CA PRO A 20 -6.91 11.69 -3.99
C PRO A 20 -7.26 11.09 -2.63
N CYS A 21 -8.37 11.54 -2.02
CA CYS A 21 -8.83 11.05 -0.71
C CYS A 21 -9.17 9.55 -0.72
N LEU A 22 -9.49 8.96 -1.87
CA LEU A 22 -9.74 7.52 -1.97
C LEU A 22 -8.46 6.69 -1.93
N TRP A 23 -7.29 7.31 -2.13
CA TRP A 23 -5.98 6.67 -2.22
C TRP A 23 -5.09 6.96 -1.01
N ASN A 24 -5.59 7.67 0.00
CA ASN A 24 -4.80 8.03 1.18
C ASN A 24 -4.73 6.91 2.23
N SER A 25 -5.44 5.80 2.02
CA SER A 25 -5.41 4.62 2.89
C SER A 25 -5.13 3.35 2.08
N ILE A 26 -4.19 2.54 2.57
CA ILE A 26 -3.84 1.25 1.97
C ILE A 26 -3.62 0.19 3.05
N SER A 27 -4.05 -1.05 2.75
CA SER A 27 -3.83 -2.21 3.60
C SER A 27 -3.13 -3.29 2.78
N LEU A 28 -2.02 -3.79 3.29
CA LEU A 28 -1.07 -4.62 2.56
C LEU A 28 -0.83 -5.92 3.30
N ASP A 29 -1.05 -7.02 2.61
CA ASP A 29 -0.74 -8.35 3.12
C ASP A 29 0.76 -8.65 2.91
N CYS A 30 1.52 -8.66 4.00
CA CYS A 30 2.95 -8.95 4.02
C CYS A 30 3.26 -10.37 4.50
N THR A 31 2.25 -11.25 4.57
CA THR A 31 2.39 -12.63 5.07
C THR A 31 3.12 -13.54 4.10
N ARG A 32 3.10 -13.23 2.81
CA ARG A 32 3.70 -14.05 1.75
C ARG A 32 4.74 -13.25 0.97
N LEU A 33 5.94 -13.80 0.84
CA LEU A 33 7.03 -13.23 0.04
C LEU A 33 6.60 -12.90 -1.39
N SER A 34 5.82 -13.79 -2.00
CA SER A 34 5.29 -13.61 -3.36
C SER A 34 4.42 -12.37 -3.55
N LYS A 35 3.88 -11.78 -2.46
CA LYS A 35 3.07 -10.57 -2.50
C LYS A 35 3.88 -9.29 -2.32
N ILE A 36 5.10 -9.36 -1.80
CA ILE A 36 5.87 -8.16 -1.43
C ILE A 36 6.19 -7.30 -2.65
N GLN A 37 6.67 -7.90 -3.75
CA GLN A 37 6.96 -7.14 -4.97
C GLN A 37 5.72 -6.44 -5.51
N ARG A 38 4.55 -7.11 -5.47
CA ARG A 38 3.27 -6.52 -5.84
C ARG A 38 2.89 -5.38 -4.90
N ASN A 39 3.09 -5.53 -3.59
CA ASN A 39 2.79 -4.49 -2.60
C ASN A 39 3.64 -3.24 -2.83
N ILE A 40 4.92 -3.37 -3.18
CA ILE A 40 5.79 -2.24 -3.53
C ILE A 40 5.22 -1.45 -4.71
N VAL A 41 4.81 -2.14 -5.78
CA VAL A 41 4.18 -1.51 -6.95
C VAL A 41 2.86 -0.84 -6.57
N LEU A 42 2.04 -1.50 -5.75
CA LEU A 42 0.77 -0.94 -5.26
C LEU A 42 0.99 0.33 -4.42
N CYS A 43 1.97 0.34 -3.51
CA CYS A 43 2.34 1.52 -2.73
C CYS A 43 2.68 2.71 -3.63
N GLY A 44 3.55 2.51 -4.61
CA GLY A 44 3.94 3.58 -5.54
C GLY A 44 2.73 4.18 -6.27
N MET A 45 1.81 3.33 -6.73
CA MET A 45 0.57 3.77 -7.37
C MET A 45 -0.34 4.55 -6.41
N TRP A 46 -0.57 4.02 -5.21
CA TRP A 46 -1.42 4.66 -4.19
C TRP A 46 -0.87 6.01 -3.76
N PHE A 47 0.43 6.08 -3.46
CA PHE A 47 1.06 7.30 -2.97
C PHE A 47 1.08 8.40 -4.03
N LYS A 48 1.30 8.03 -5.29
CA LYS A 48 1.17 8.98 -6.41
C LYS A 48 -0.25 9.54 -6.52
N ARG A 49 -1.28 8.69 -6.39
CA ARG A 49 -2.69 9.11 -6.52
C ARG A 49 -3.22 9.88 -5.31
N SER A 50 -2.67 9.62 -4.13
CA SER A 50 -3.03 10.33 -2.90
C SER A 50 -2.57 11.80 -2.86
N GLY A 51 -1.75 12.23 -3.82
CA GLY A 51 -1.28 13.62 -3.92
C GLY A 51 -0.43 14.01 -2.72
N SER A 52 -0.83 15.06 -2.00
CA SER A 52 -0.19 15.54 -0.77
C SER A 52 -0.89 15.09 0.51
N LEU A 53 -1.98 14.31 0.42
CA LEU A 53 -2.80 13.96 1.57
C LEU A 53 -2.04 13.06 2.57
N PRO A 54 -2.40 13.12 3.87
CA PRO A 54 -1.82 12.23 4.86
C PRO A 54 -2.12 10.75 4.57
N LEU A 55 -1.10 9.89 4.66
CA LEU A 55 -1.13 8.47 4.33
C LEU A 55 -1.41 7.60 5.56
N SER A 56 -2.32 6.65 5.40
CA SER A 56 -2.70 5.65 6.41
C SER A 56 -2.32 4.27 5.89
N ILE A 57 -1.31 3.65 6.48
CA ILE A 57 -0.72 2.40 5.97
C ILE A 57 -0.93 1.30 7.01
N ARG A 58 -1.56 0.19 6.60
CA ARG A 58 -1.70 -1.01 7.44
C ARG A 58 -0.94 -2.16 6.81
N LEU A 59 0.05 -2.69 7.51
CA LEU A 59 0.81 -3.86 7.10
C LEU A 59 0.30 -5.04 7.92
N HIS A 60 -0.08 -6.13 7.27
CA HIS A 60 -0.48 -7.36 7.96
C HIS A 60 0.68 -8.34 7.95
N ARG A 61 1.18 -8.68 9.13
CA ARG A 61 2.15 -9.78 9.33
C ARG A 61 1.46 -11.02 9.89
N GLN A 62 1.97 -12.20 9.52
CA GLN A 62 1.51 -13.45 10.11
C GLN A 62 2.37 -13.79 11.33
N PRO A 63 1.79 -14.41 12.37
CA PRO A 63 2.56 -15.00 13.47
C PRO A 63 3.51 -16.07 12.92
N GLN A 64 4.75 -15.99 13.37
CA GLN A 64 5.94 -16.68 12.85
C GLN A 64 5.75 -18.21 12.82
N ASN A 65 5.93 -18.84 11.65
CA ASN A 65 6.17 -20.30 11.54
C ASN A 65 7.11 -20.68 10.36
N TYR A 66 7.70 -19.72 9.64
CA TYR A 66 8.60 -20.00 8.50
C TYR A 66 9.81 -19.05 8.44
N VAL A 67 10.87 -19.55 7.79
CA VAL A 67 12.24 -19.00 7.62
C VAL A 67 12.31 -17.46 7.66
N LEU A 68 12.88 -16.94 8.75
CA LEU A 68 12.91 -15.52 9.12
C LEU A 68 13.67 -14.63 8.12
N GLU A 69 14.79 -15.09 7.55
CA GLU A 69 15.72 -14.22 6.81
C GLU A 69 15.13 -13.63 5.52
N SER A 70 14.42 -14.45 4.74
CA SER A 70 13.82 -14.00 3.46
C SER A 70 12.65 -13.04 3.69
N ILE A 71 11.90 -13.23 4.77
CA ILE A 71 10.76 -12.39 5.15
C ILE A 71 11.25 -11.04 5.68
N GLU A 72 12.30 -11.02 6.49
CA GLU A 72 12.93 -9.79 6.97
C GLU A 72 13.47 -8.95 5.81
N TRP A 73 14.21 -9.55 4.88
CA TRP A 73 14.78 -8.84 3.74
C TRP A 73 13.69 -8.24 2.84
N CYS A 74 12.65 -9.01 2.51
CA CYS A 74 11.55 -8.51 1.69
C CYS A 74 10.72 -7.43 2.42
N CYS A 75 10.45 -7.59 3.72
CA CYS A 75 9.83 -6.52 4.51
C CYS A 75 10.69 -5.25 4.51
N SER A 76 12.01 -5.38 4.56
CA SER A 76 12.92 -4.23 4.48
C SER A 76 12.78 -3.47 3.16
N SER A 77 12.61 -4.18 2.04
CA SER A 77 12.38 -3.58 0.71
C SER A 77 11.05 -2.83 0.63
N LEU A 78 9.99 -3.37 1.23
CA LEU A 78 8.70 -2.68 1.32
C LEU A 78 8.82 -1.42 2.19
N ILE A 79 9.44 -1.52 3.36
CA ILE A 79 9.67 -0.37 4.25
C ILE A 79 10.48 0.72 3.52
N ARG A 80 11.56 0.34 2.82
CA ARG A 80 12.35 1.25 1.98
C ARG A 80 11.53 1.94 0.91
N SER A 81 10.52 1.26 0.34
CA SER A 81 9.65 1.86 -0.67
C SER A 81 8.69 2.91 -0.10
N ILE A 82 8.31 2.80 1.17
CA ILE A 82 7.34 3.71 1.80
C ILE A 82 8.01 4.85 2.57
N LEU A 83 9.25 4.66 3.04
CA LEU A 83 10.03 5.65 3.80
C LEU A 83 10.13 7.05 3.15
N PRO A 84 10.30 7.19 1.82
CA PRO A 84 10.34 8.51 1.18
C PRO A 84 9.08 9.38 1.38
N TYR A 85 7.98 8.77 1.82
CA TYR A 85 6.69 9.43 2.06
C TYR A 85 6.40 9.65 3.56
N ALA A 86 7.38 9.41 4.43
CA ALA A 86 7.20 9.45 5.89
C ALA A 86 6.69 10.81 6.41
N ASN A 87 7.06 11.91 5.76
CA ASN A 87 6.57 13.26 6.10
C ASN A 87 5.06 13.42 5.96
N ARG A 88 4.39 12.49 5.25
CA ARG A 88 2.94 12.50 5.03
C ARG A 88 2.22 11.45 5.86
N TRP A 89 2.89 10.66 6.69
CA TRP A 89 2.22 9.59 7.41
C TRP A 89 1.28 10.15 8.47
N ARG A 90 0.01 9.72 8.41
CA ARG A 90 -0.96 9.88 9.49
C ARG A 90 -0.80 8.77 10.52
N PHE A 91 -0.69 7.53 10.05
CA PHE A 91 -0.34 6.38 10.88
C PHE A 91 0.24 5.25 10.02
N VAL A 92 1.07 4.43 10.66
CA VAL A 92 1.55 3.15 10.13
C VAL A 92 1.32 2.10 11.21
N ASP A 93 0.60 1.05 10.85
CA ASP A 93 0.21 -0.06 11.73
C ASP A 93 0.77 -1.37 11.16
N LEU A 94 1.18 -2.29 12.05
CA LEU A 94 2.05 -3.45 11.74
C LEU A 94 1.45 -4.80 12.13
#